data_AF-A0AAV4F7B9-F1
#
_entry.id   AF-A0AAV4F7B9-F1
#
_cell.length_a   1.000
_cell.length_b   1.000
_cell.length_c   1.000
_cell.angle_alpha   90.00
_cell.angle_beta   90.00
_cell.angle_gamma   90.00
#
_symmetry.space_group_name_H-M   'P 1'
#
loop_
_entity.id
_entity.type
_entity.pdbx_description
1 polymer ?
#
loop_
_entity_poly.entity_id
_entity_poly.type
_entity_poly.pdbx_seq_one_letter_code
_entity_poly.pdbx_strand_id
1 'polypeptide(L)'
;MNENGERFADLCALNQMVIGGSIFRTKTSTRLATQAEEAAGYGNLEDLYSSTRKLAGKFQQTNKPIKNKDGNTLSSTEEQLKRWTEHFTTVLNRPPPDKPPDMAPAEAELQINIEQPSKAEIKKAITALRNGKAAGPDEIPPEAIKADMETSVNLLYDLLGKLWVKEEMPAEWREGIVIKLPKK
;
A
#
# COMPACT_ATOMS: atom_id res chain seq x y z
N MET A 1 -9.75 -38.25 -28.17
CA MET A 1 -9.43 -37.39 -29.33
C MET A 1 -8.25 -38.03 -30.03
N ASN A 2 -8.26 -38.09 -31.36
CA ASN A 2 -7.12 -38.63 -32.11
C ASN A 2 -6.02 -37.57 -32.24
N GLU A 3 -4.77 -37.98 -32.49
CA GLU A 3 -3.61 -37.07 -32.63
C GLU A 3 -3.83 -35.98 -33.71
N ASN A 4 -4.62 -36.30 -34.74
CA ASN A 4 -4.98 -35.35 -35.79
C ASN A 4 -5.91 -34.23 -35.28
N GLY A 5 -6.78 -34.53 -34.31
CA GLY A 5 -7.67 -33.55 -33.67
C GLY A 5 -6.92 -32.58 -32.74
N GLU A 6 -5.88 -33.06 -32.04
CA GLU A 6 -5.03 -32.20 -31.21
C GLU A 6 -4.16 -31.26 -32.06
N ARG A 7 -3.55 -31.79 -33.13
CA ARG A 7 -2.78 -30.97 -34.08
C ARG A 7 -3.61 -29.86 -34.73
N PHE A 8 -4.87 -30.15 -35.05
CA PHE A 8 -5.78 -29.14 -35.61
C PHE A 8 -6.15 -28.05 -34.59
N ALA A 9 -6.34 -28.42 -33.32
CA ALA A 9 -6.62 -27.47 -32.25
C ALA A 9 -5.43 -26.55 -31.92
N ASP A 10 -4.20 -27.06 -32.03
CA ASP A 10 -2.99 -26.27 -31.81
C ASP A 10 -2.67 -25.34 -32.98
N LEU A 11 -2.91 -25.79 -34.23
CA LEU A 11 -2.80 -24.95 -35.42
C LEU A 11 -3.78 -23.77 -35.39
N CYS A 12 -5.00 -23.97 -34.91
CA CYS A 12 -5.98 -22.90 -34.74
C CYS A 12 -5.62 -21.91 -33.62
N ALA A 13 -5.00 -22.40 -32.54
CA ALA A 13 -4.56 -21.56 -31.41
C ALA A 13 -3.36 -20.68 -31.77
N LEU A 14 -2.39 -21.21 -32.53
CA LEU A 14 -1.19 -20.46 -32.94
C LEU A 14 -1.49 -19.34 -33.94
N ASN A 15 -2.54 -19.49 -34.73
CA ASN A 15 -2.93 -18.57 -35.80
C ASN A 15 -4.16 -17.69 -35.45
N GLN A 16 -4.58 -17.66 -34.18
CA GLN A 16 -5.76 -16.92 -33.70
C GLN A 16 -7.04 -17.15 -34.52
N MET A 17 -7.24 -18.36 -35.04
CA MET A 17 -8.42 -18.65 -35.86
C MET A 17 -9.64 -18.95 -34.99
N VAL A 18 -10.72 -18.20 -35.19
CA VAL A 18 -12.01 -18.38 -34.50
C VAL A 18 -12.87 -19.36 -35.28
N ILE A 19 -13.08 -20.56 -34.75
CA ILE A 19 -14.06 -21.51 -35.31
C ILE A 19 -15.32 -21.45 -34.43
N GLY A 20 -16.43 -20.94 -34.97
CA GLY A 20 -17.77 -21.11 -34.39
C GLY A 20 -18.09 -20.31 -33.12
N GLY A 21 -17.50 -19.12 -32.93
CA GLY A 21 -17.97 -18.13 -31.94
C GLY A 21 -17.87 -18.53 -30.45
N SER A 22 -17.33 -19.71 -30.13
CA SER A 22 -17.09 -20.16 -28.76
C SER A 22 -15.62 -20.46 -28.58
N ILE A 23 -14.91 -19.53 -27.92
CA ILE A 23 -13.58 -19.81 -27.36
C ILE A 23 -13.73 -21.04 -26.46
N PHE A 24 -12.97 -22.11 -26.73
CA PHE A 24 -12.93 -23.31 -25.89
C PHE A 24 -12.59 -22.92 -24.44
N ARG A 25 -13.61 -22.76 -23.59
CA ARG A 25 -13.52 -22.39 -22.16
C ARG A 25 -12.59 -23.32 -21.36
N THR A 26 -12.37 -24.53 -21.87
CA THR A 26 -11.59 -25.59 -21.22
C THR A 26 -10.10 -25.25 -21.14
N LYS A 27 -9.47 -24.73 -22.20
CA LYS A 27 -8.02 -24.40 -22.19
C LYS A 27 -7.68 -23.24 -21.24
N THR A 28 -8.58 -22.26 -21.07
CA THR A 28 -8.39 -21.15 -20.11
C THR A 28 -8.59 -21.57 -18.66
N SER A 29 -9.53 -22.49 -18.39
CA SER A 29 -9.78 -22.99 -17.04
C SER A 29 -8.66 -23.91 -16.56
N THR A 30 -8.12 -24.76 -17.44
CA THR A 30 -6.99 -25.63 -17.09
C THR A 30 -5.74 -24.81 -16.79
N ARG A 31 -5.43 -23.78 -17.58
CA ARG A 31 -4.29 -22.90 -17.33
C ARG A 31 -4.36 -22.18 -15.97
N LEU A 32 -5.53 -21.66 -15.61
CA LEU A 32 -5.74 -20.99 -14.32
C LEU A 32 -5.67 -21.97 -13.13
N ALA A 33 -6.10 -23.22 -13.33
CA ALA A 33 -5.97 -24.27 -12.33
C ALA A 33 -4.49 -24.65 -12.09
N THR A 34 -3.70 -24.81 -13.16
CA THR A 34 -2.26 -25.06 -13.06
C THR A 34 -1.52 -23.91 -12.36
N GLN A 35 -1.87 -22.65 -12.67
CA GLN A 35 -1.30 -21.48 -11.98
C GLN A 35 -1.66 -21.44 -10.49
N ALA A 36 -2.87 -21.88 -10.12
CA ALA A 36 -3.26 -21.97 -8.72
C ALA A 36 -2.46 -23.06 -7.99
N GLU A 37 -2.26 -24.23 -8.61
CA GLU A 37 -1.47 -25.33 -8.03
C GLU A 37 0.00 -24.94 -7.82
N GLU A 38 0.63 -24.29 -8.81
CA GLU A 38 2.00 -23.78 -8.68
C GLU A 38 2.11 -22.74 -7.56
N ALA A 39 1.19 -21.76 -7.51
CA ALA A 39 1.18 -20.74 -6.47
C ALA A 39 1.00 -21.33 -5.06
N ALA A 40 0.19 -22.39 -4.92
CA ALA A 40 0.08 -23.13 -3.66
C ALA A 40 1.39 -23.83 -3.28
N GLY A 41 2.07 -24.47 -4.24
CA GLY A 41 3.35 -25.13 -4.03
C GLY A 41 4.47 -24.18 -3.58
N TYR A 42 4.46 -22.93 -4.06
CA TYR A 42 5.41 -21.88 -3.65
C TYR A 42 4.98 -21.07 -2.42
N GLY A 43 3.80 -21.36 -1.83
CA GLY A 43 3.28 -20.60 -0.69
C GLY A 43 2.84 -19.16 -1.03
N ASN A 44 2.69 -18.84 -2.32
CA ASN A 44 2.22 -17.54 -2.79
C ASN A 44 0.69 -17.46 -2.69
N LEU A 45 0.22 -17.11 -1.49
CA LEU A 45 -1.20 -17.01 -1.16
C LEU A 45 -1.94 -15.94 -2.00
N GLU A 46 -1.24 -14.91 -2.48
CA GLU A 46 -1.83 -13.85 -3.31
C GLU A 46 -2.24 -14.39 -4.69
N ASP A 47 -1.33 -15.09 -5.36
CA ASP A 47 -1.57 -15.66 -6.69
C ASP A 47 -2.54 -16.84 -6.64
N LEU A 48 -2.47 -17.65 -5.58
CA LEU A 48 -3.44 -18.72 -5.31
C LEU A 48 -4.85 -18.15 -5.14
N TYR A 49 -5.00 -17.12 -4.29
CA TYR A 49 -6.28 -16.48 -4.03
C TYR A 49 -6.85 -15.83 -5.29
N SER A 50 -6.01 -15.12 -6.05
CA SER A 50 -6.42 -14.43 -7.28
C SER A 50 -6.89 -15.40 -8.37
N SER A 51 -6.17 -16.51 -8.57
CA SER A 51 -6.49 -17.55 -9.55
C SER A 51 -7.76 -18.30 -9.18
N THR A 52 -7.93 -18.63 -7.90
CA THR A 52 -9.14 -19.28 -7.37
C THR A 52 -10.39 -18.40 -7.53
N ARG A 53 -10.28 -17.09 -7.29
CA ARG A 53 -11.39 -16.13 -7.53
C ARG A 53 -11.77 -16.02 -9.01
N LYS A 54 -10.79 -16.05 -9.92
CA LYS A 54 -11.01 -16.04 -11.38
C LYS A 54 -11.72 -17.32 -11.83
N LEU A 55 -11.30 -18.49 -11.32
CA LEU A 55 -11.94 -19.78 -11.59
C LEU A 55 -13.38 -19.85 -11.07
N ALA A 56 -13.65 -19.29 -9.90
CA ALA A 56 -14.99 -19.27 -9.31
C ALA A 56 -15.99 -18.36 -10.04
N GLY A 57 -15.58 -17.60 -11.06
CA GLY A 57 -16.44 -16.72 -11.85
C GLY A 57 -17.00 -15.51 -11.10
N LYS A 58 -16.59 -15.31 -9.83
CA LYS A 58 -17.08 -14.23 -8.94
C LYS A 58 -16.26 -12.94 -9.02
N PHE A 59 -15.18 -12.91 -9.81
CA PHE A 59 -14.32 -11.74 -9.91
C PHE A 59 -14.82 -10.77 -10.99
N GLN A 60 -15.56 -9.76 -10.57
CA GLN A 60 -15.80 -8.54 -11.34
C GLN A 60 -14.83 -7.48 -10.83
N GLN A 61 -13.84 -7.09 -11.63
CA GLN A 61 -12.90 -6.03 -11.26
C GLN A 61 -13.65 -4.69 -11.35
N THR A 62 -14.12 -4.18 -10.22
CA THR A 62 -14.76 -2.86 -10.12
C THR A 62 -13.69 -1.76 -10.12
N ASN A 63 -12.88 -1.70 -11.17
CA ASN A 63 -11.92 -0.62 -11.32
C ASN A 63 -12.68 0.63 -11.77
N LYS A 64 -13.03 1.51 -10.83
CA LYS A 64 -13.55 2.83 -11.19
C LYS A 64 -12.47 3.53 -12.02
N PRO A 65 -12.77 3.95 -13.27
CA PRO A 65 -11.78 4.56 -14.14
C PRO A 65 -11.24 5.84 -13.50
N ILE A 66 -9.91 5.92 -13.36
CA ILE A 66 -9.23 7.12 -12.88
C ILE A 66 -9.21 8.12 -14.01
N LYS A 67 -9.59 9.36 -13.73
CA LYS A 67 -9.61 10.43 -14.73
C LYS A 67 -8.42 11.37 -14.57
N ASN A 68 -7.91 11.84 -15.70
CA ASN A 68 -6.94 12.94 -15.73
C ASN A 68 -7.62 14.28 -15.33
N LYS A 69 -6.86 15.38 -15.32
CA LYS A 69 -7.40 16.71 -14.97
C LYS A 69 -8.46 17.19 -15.97
N ASP A 70 -8.38 16.74 -17.22
CA ASP A 70 -9.30 17.09 -18.31
C ASP A 70 -10.56 16.21 -18.35
N GLY A 71 -10.70 15.26 -17.42
CA GLY A 71 -11.87 14.38 -17.33
C GLY A 71 -11.82 13.10 -18.18
N ASN A 72 -10.71 12.85 -18.89
CA ASN A 72 -10.48 11.66 -19.70
C ASN A 72 -10.05 10.48 -18.84
N THR A 73 -10.55 9.28 -19.17
CA THR A 73 -10.21 8.03 -18.47
C THR A 73 -8.79 7.58 -18.80
N LEU A 74 -8.00 7.28 -17.77
CA LEU A 74 -6.65 6.72 -17.87
C LEU A 74 -6.72 5.19 -17.86
N SER A 75 -6.24 4.57 -18.94
CA SER A 75 -6.31 3.12 -19.14
C SER A 75 -5.03 2.40 -18.70
N SER A 76 -3.88 3.07 -18.73
CA SER A 76 -2.59 2.48 -18.36
C SER A 76 -2.28 2.64 -16.87
N THR A 77 -1.67 1.62 -16.26
CA THR A 77 -1.17 1.66 -14.87
C THR A 77 -0.17 2.81 -14.67
N GLU A 78 0.71 3.05 -15.64
CA GLU A 78 1.72 4.12 -15.57
C GLU A 78 1.06 5.51 -15.54
N GLU A 79 0.07 5.73 -16.40
CA GLU A 79 -0.69 6.98 -16.43
C GLU A 79 -1.46 7.21 -15.13
N GLN A 80 -2.05 6.14 -14.58
CA GLN A 80 -2.73 6.19 -13.29
C GLN A 80 -1.77 6.53 -12.15
N LEU A 81 -0.59 5.92 -12.11
CA LEU A 81 0.45 6.22 -11.11
C LEU A 81 0.89 7.68 -11.24
N LYS A 82 1.19 8.15 -12.45
CA LYS A 82 1.54 9.55 -12.71
C LYS A 82 0.45 10.51 -12.22
N ARG A 83 -0.81 10.21 -12.49
CA ARG A 83 -1.96 11.00 -12.02
C ARG A 83 -2.09 11.02 -10.50
N TRP A 84 -1.76 9.94 -9.82
CA TRP A 84 -1.69 9.88 -8.35
C TRP A 84 -0.54 10.71 -7.80
N THR A 85 0.65 10.59 -8.38
CA THR A 85 1.82 11.41 -8.02
C THR A 85 1.46 12.89 -8.14
N GLU A 86 0.96 13.34 -9.29
CA GLU A 86 0.54 14.73 -9.49
C GLU A 86 -0.49 15.20 -8.46
N HIS A 87 -1.49 14.36 -8.15
CA HIS A 87 -2.51 14.69 -7.16
C HIS A 87 -1.93 14.91 -5.78
N PHE A 88 -1.19 13.92 -5.27
CA PHE A 88 -0.67 13.94 -3.91
C PHE A 88 0.45 14.96 -3.73
N THR A 89 1.31 15.18 -4.73
CA THR A 89 2.29 16.27 -4.70
C THR A 89 1.59 17.62 -4.55
N THR A 90 0.51 17.86 -5.28
CA THR A 90 -0.24 19.14 -5.19
C THR A 90 -0.97 19.30 -3.84
N VAL A 91 -1.49 18.21 -3.29
CA VAL A 91 -2.29 18.24 -2.05
C VAL A 91 -1.40 18.34 -0.81
N LEU A 92 -0.30 17.58 -0.76
CA LEU A 92 0.52 17.42 0.44
C LEU A 92 1.70 18.40 0.52
N ASN A 93 2.25 18.85 -0.61
CA ASN A 93 3.44 19.72 -0.64
C ASN A 93 3.09 21.18 -0.97
N ARG A 94 2.06 21.74 -0.32
CA ARG A 94 1.68 23.14 -0.52
C ARG A 94 2.72 24.07 0.12
N PRO A 95 3.05 25.20 -0.52
CA PRO A 95 3.92 26.20 0.10
C PRO A 95 3.26 26.78 1.36
N PRO A 96 4.05 27.32 2.31
CA PRO A 96 3.52 28.10 3.42
C PRO A 96 2.59 29.21 2.92
N PRO A 97 1.53 29.55 3.67
CA PRO A 97 0.63 30.63 3.27
C PRO A 97 1.37 31.98 3.23
N ASP A 98 1.08 32.81 2.22
CA ASP A 98 1.72 34.12 2.01
C ASP A 98 1.55 35.07 3.20
N LYS A 99 0.44 34.93 3.92
CA LYS A 99 0.16 35.68 5.14
C LYS A 99 0.07 34.70 6.30
N PRO A 100 0.93 34.80 7.33
CA PRO A 100 0.74 34.02 8.54
C PRO A 100 -0.64 34.37 9.12
N PRO A 101 -1.34 33.39 9.71
CA PRO A 101 -2.59 33.66 10.40
C PRO A 101 -2.35 34.70 11.50
N ASP A 102 -3.16 35.75 11.50
CA ASP A 102 -3.21 36.74 12.59
C ASP A 102 -3.92 36.08 13.78
N MET A 103 -3.14 35.43 14.64
CA MET A 103 -3.64 34.77 15.83
C MET A 103 -3.71 35.79 16.95
N ALA A 104 -4.93 36.11 17.40
CA ALA A 104 -5.11 36.88 18.62
C ALA A 104 -4.41 36.16 19.79
N PRO A 105 -3.79 36.90 20.73
CA PRO A 105 -3.20 36.30 21.92
C PRO A 105 -4.22 35.41 22.62
N ALA A 106 -3.79 34.22 23.04
CA ALA A 106 -4.66 33.32 23.77
C ALA A 106 -5.23 34.02 25.01
N GLU A 107 -6.55 34.00 25.18
CA GLU A 107 -7.26 34.66 26.29
C GLU A 107 -6.88 34.06 27.65
N ALA A 108 -6.39 32.81 27.67
CA ALA A 108 -5.86 32.13 28.84
C ALA A 108 -4.73 31.18 28.45
N GLU A 109 -3.71 31.09 29.30
CA GLU A 109 -2.71 30.04 29.21
C GLU A 109 -3.34 28.70 29.63
N LEU A 110 -3.25 27.72 28.74
CA LEU A 110 -3.67 26.36 29.06
C LEU A 110 -2.62 25.73 29.99
N GLN A 111 -3.07 25.07 31.06
CA GLN A 111 -2.21 24.31 31.96
C GLN A 111 -1.75 23.00 31.29
N ILE A 112 -0.90 23.13 30.28
CA ILE A 112 -0.31 22.03 29.53
C ILE A 112 1.11 21.82 30.04
N ASN A 113 1.49 20.55 30.22
CA ASN A 113 2.87 20.22 30.52
C ASN A 113 3.75 20.52 29.30
N ILE A 114 4.69 21.45 29.45
CA ILE A 114 5.68 21.84 28.43
C ILE A 114 7.06 21.23 28.71
N GLU A 115 7.16 20.33 29.69
CA GLU A 115 8.40 19.61 29.96
C GLU A 115 8.68 18.54 28.89
N GLN A 116 9.93 18.10 28.83
CA GLN A 116 10.35 17.01 27.95
C GLN A 116 9.52 15.74 28.22
N PRO A 117 9.15 14.96 27.18
CA PRO A 117 8.44 13.71 27.34
C PRO A 117 9.14 12.75 28.30
N SER A 118 8.40 12.25 29.29
CA SER A 118 8.91 11.31 30.28
C SER A 118 9.03 9.89 29.73
N LYS A 119 9.93 9.09 30.34
CA LYS A 119 10.03 7.65 30.02
C LYS A 119 8.72 6.90 30.22
N ALA A 120 7.89 7.32 31.18
CA ALA A 120 6.60 6.71 31.45
C ALA A 120 5.60 6.96 30.31
N GLU A 121 5.58 8.17 29.75
CA GLU A 121 4.74 8.52 28.59
C GLU A 121 5.19 7.76 27.35
N ILE A 122 6.51 7.67 27.11
CA ILE A 122 7.08 6.89 26.01
C ILE A 122 6.69 5.43 26.14
N LYS A 123 6.85 4.83 27.33
CA LYS A 123 6.45 3.44 27.58
C LYS A 123 4.97 3.21 27.33
N LYS A 124 4.11 4.15 27.75
CA LYS A 124 2.67 4.11 27.50
C LYS A 124 2.36 4.17 26.00
N ALA A 125 3.05 5.03 25.25
CA ALA A 125 2.90 5.16 23.80
C ALA A 125 3.31 3.88 23.07
N ILE A 126 4.47 3.29 23.40
CA ILE A 126 4.93 2.01 22.82
C ILE A 126 3.90 0.91 23.09
N THR A 127 3.36 0.83 24.30
CA THR A 127 2.37 -0.17 24.68
C THR A 127 1.06 -0.02 23.89
N ALA A 128 0.68 1.23 23.56
CA ALA A 128 -0.52 1.55 22.80
C ALA A 128 -0.41 1.26 21.29
N LEU A 129 0.80 1.02 20.76
CA LEU A 129 0.99 0.65 19.35
C LEU A 129 0.20 -0.63 19.03
N ARG A 130 -0.34 -0.74 17.81
CA ARG A 130 -1.05 -1.96 17.38
C ARG A 130 -0.07 -2.90 16.68
N ASN A 131 -0.18 -4.19 16.98
CA ASN A 131 0.56 -5.23 16.28
C ASN A 131 -0.05 -5.46 14.88
N GLY A 132 0.72 -6.05 13.97
CA GLY A 132 0.35 -6.35 12.59
C GLY A 132 0.27 -5.11 11.71
N LYS A 133 0.93 -4.01 12.08
CA LYS A 133 1.07 -2.82 11.24
C LYS A 133 2.31 -2.97 10.36
N ALA A 134 2.23 -2.41 9.16
CA ALA A 134 3.37 -2.36 8.26
C ALA A 134 4.50 -1.54 8.91
N ALA A 135 5.73 -2.02 8.76
CA ALA A 135 6.92 -1.25 9.10
C ALA A 135 7.04 -0.04 8.17
N GLY A 136 7.71 1.01 8.64
CA GLY A 136 8.08 2.14 7.81
C GLY A 136 9.24 1.80 6.87
N PRO A 137 9.82 2.84 6.22
CA PRO A 137 11.05 2.70 5.43
C PRO A 137 12.26 2.21 6.25
N ASP A 138 12.17 2.29 7.58
CA ASP A 138 13.17 1.80 8.53
C ASP A 138 13.14 0.28 8.73
N GLU A 139 12.12 -0.40 8.19
CA GLU A 139 11.89 -1.84 8.35
C GLU A 139 11.69 -2.28 9.82
N ILE A 140 11.34 -1.34 10.71
CA ILE A 140 11.11 -1.62 12.13
C ILE A 140 9.60 -1.75 12.39
N PRO A 141 9.07 -2.97 12.62
CA PRO A 141 7.67 -3.14 12.96
C PRO A 141 7.42 -2.80 14.45
N PRO A 142 6.17 -2.47 14.84
CA PRO A 142 5.82 -2.19 16.24
C PRO A 142 6.20 -3.29 17.22
N GLU A 143 6.19 -4.55 16.78
CA GLU A 143 6.57 -5.73 17.55
C GLU A 143 8.04 -5.69 17.95
N ALA A 144 8.92 -5.21 17.07
CA ALA A 144 10.35 -5.09 17.37
C ALA A 144 10.59 -4.07 18.48
N ILE A 145 9.89 -2.93 18.43
CA ILE A 145 9.95 -1.88 19.47
C ILE A 145 9.39 -2.41 20.80
N LYS A 146 8.42 -3.32 20.76
CA LYS A 146 7.84 -3.93 21.96
C LYS A 146 8.65 -5.10 22.53
N ALA A 147 9.53 -5.71 21.74
CA ALA A 147 10.26 -6.91 22.13
C ALA A 147 11.20 -6.65 23.32
N ASP A 148 11.86 -5.49 23.31
CA ASP A 148 12.65 -4.99 24.44
C ASP A 148 12.19 -3.58 24.81
N MET A 149 11.28 -3.53 25.78
CA MET A 149 10.66 -2.29 26.25
C MET A 149 11.68 -1.36 26.93
N GLU A 150 12.63 -1.90 27.68
CA GLU A 150 13.57 -1.08 28.44
C GLU A 150 14.55 -0.38 27.49
N THR A 151 15.15 -1.15 26.58
CA THR A 151 16.04 -0.60 25.55
C THR A 151 15.30 0.40 24.66
N SER A 152 14.10 0.05 24.19
CA SER A 152 13.33 0.94 23.30
C SER A 152 12.93 2.25 23.98
N VAL A 153 12.51 2.21 25.25
CA VAL A 153 12.18 3.42 26.01
C VAL A 153 13.41 4.30 26.22
N ASN A 154 14.56 3.70 26.54
CA ASN A 154 15.80 4.46 26.74
C ASN A 154 16.27 5.14 25.44
N LEU A 155 16.32 4.40 24.34
CA LEU A 155 16.71 4.94 23.04
C LEU A 155 15.79 6.07 22.58
N LEU A 156 14.47 5.89 22.70
CA LEU A 156 13.49 6.89 22.32
C LEU A 156 13.52 8.12 23.24
N TYR A 157 13.76 7.94 24.54
CA TYR A 157 13.88 9.05 25.48
C TYR A 157 15.07 9.95 25.14
N ASP A 158 16.22 9.36 24.85
CA ASP A 158 17.43 10.10 24.47
C ASP A 158 17.26 10.82 23.12
N LEU A 159 16.62 10.16 22.14
CA LEU A 159 16.33 10.75 20.84
C LEU A 159 15.35 11.92 20.98
N LEU A 160 14.19 11.69 21.60
CA LEU A 160 13.16 12.71 21.77
C LEU A 160 13.67 13.88 22.61
N GLY A 161 14.53 13.65 23.61
CA GLY A 161 15.18 14.71 24.37
C GLY A 161 16.08 15.60 23.52
N LYS A 162 16.89 15.01 22.63
CA LYS A 162 17.72 15.78 21.69
C LYS A 162 16.86 16.60 20.73
N LEU A 163 15.77 16.03 20.22
CA LEU A 163 14.82 16.73 19.34
C LEU A 163 14.10 17.87 20.07
N TRP A 164 13.73 17.66 21.33
CA TRP A 164 13.08 18.67 22.16
C TRP A 164 13.97 19.87 22.44
N VAL A 165 15.25 19.64 22.75
CA VAL A 165 16.20 20.72 23.05
C VAL A 165 16.67 21.46 21.80
N LYS A 166 16.90 20.74 20.70
CA LYS A 166 17.41 21.35 19.46
C LYS A 166 16.30 21.95 18.59
N GLU A 167 15.07 21.50 18.78
CA GLU A 167 13.91 21.84 17.93
C GLU A 167 14.13 21.53 16.43
N GLU A 168 15.05 20.60 16.13
CA GLU A 168 15.43 20.23 14.76
C GLU A 168 14.88 18.84 14.41
N MET A 169 13.90 18.80 13.50
CA MET A 169 13.33 17.54 13.00
C MET A 169 14.25 16.88 11.95
N PRO A 170 14.56 15.56 12.05
CA PRO A 170 15.33 14.84 11.05
C PRO A 170 14.70 14.96 9.66
N ALA A 171 15.54 15.00 8.63
CA ALA A 171 15.07 15.16 7.25
C ALA A 171 14.22 13.96 6.82
N GLU A 172 14.60 12.76 7.25
CA GLU A 172 13.94 11.49 6.96
C GLU A 172 12.50 11.46 7.49
N TRP A 173 12.20 12.18 8.59
CA TRP A 173 10.86 12.26 9.17
C TRP A 173 9.93 13.20 8.41
N ARG A 174 10.47 14.01 7.48
CA ARG A 174 9.71 14.89 6.60
C ARG A 174 9.30 14.19 5.31
N GLU A 175 9.80 12.98 5.07
CA GLU A 175 9.47 12.18 3.91
C GLU A 175 8.33 11.20 4.23
N GLY A 176 7.39 11.06 3.30
CA GLY A 176 6.27 10.14 3.43
C GLY A 176 6.10 9.29 2.18
N ILE A 177 6.03 7.97 2.35
CA ILE A 177 5.75 7.03 1.25
C ILE A 177 4.26 6.72 1.20
N VAL A 178 3.64 6.95 0.03
CA VAL A 178 2.22 6.64 -0.19
C VAL A 178 2.11 5.32 -0.95
N ILE A 179 1.58 4.29 -0.30
CA ILE A 179 1.35 2.96 -0.90
C ILE A 179 -0.16 2.76 -1.12
N LYS A 180 -0.56 2.46 -2.36
CA LYS A 180 -1.96 2.16 -2.69
C LYS A 180 -2.28 0.71 -2.30
N LEU A 181 -3.24 0.53 -1.39
CA LEU A 181 -3.77 -0.79 -1.04
C LEU A 181 -5.14 -1.01 -1.70
N PRO A 182 -5.35 -2.13 -2.42
CA PRO A 182 -6.67 -2.48 -2.91
C PRO A 182 -7.61 -2.83 -1.75
N LYS A 183 -8.82 -2.28 -1.76
CA LYS A 183 -9.85 -2.63 -0.78
C LYS A 183 -10.39 -4.04 -1.10
N LYS A 184 -10.67 -4.83 -0.05
CA LYS A 184 -11.26 -6.18 -0.16
C LYS A 184 -12.67 -6.16 -0.76
#